data_AF-A0AAD5NJP4-F1
#
_entry.id   AF-A0AAD5NJP4-F1
#
_cell.length_a   1.000
_cell.length_b   1.000
_cell.length_c   1.000
_cell.angle_alpha   90.00
_cell.angle_beta   90.00
_cell.angle_gamma   90.00
#
_symmetry.space_group_name_H-M   'P 1'
#
loop_
_entity.id
_entity.type
_entity.pdbx_description
1 polymer ?
#
loop_
_entity_poly.entity_id
_entity_poly.type
_entity_poly.pdbx_seq_one_letter_code
_entity_poly.pdbx_strand_id
1 'polypeptide(L)'
;MKLKSIICHFEYCGNSKFQVRGHGHKQYVVDIEKKTCACNKWQLIRIPCIHGISALMSSNRYPIDFIDNRYKKASFLKAYTLVIYGINGSSMWLKTNDKPLQCPEFKKQSGRPKKARHLQSDEVRVGGTTKLRRNYISVRCSKCRQQDHNKTTCDKRAAPESIGGNAAWTESVGSYAAGIETTQ
;
A
#
# COMPACT_ATOMS: atom_id res chain seq x y z
N MET A 1 13.37 -0.37 17.81
CA MET A 1 12.70 -1.39 18.65
C MET A 1 13.20 -1.41 20.10
N LYS A 2 14.49 -1.17 20.38
CA LYS A 2 15.06 -1.09 21.75
C LYS A 2 14.34 -0.10 22.69
N LEU A 3 13.97 1.09 22.22
CA LEU A 3 13.32 2.11 23.06
C LEU A 3 11.89 1.72 23.51
N LYS A 4 11.20 0.84 22.76
CA LYS A 4 9.82 0.41 23.08
C LYS A 4 9.75 -0.86 23.94
N SER A 5 10.88 -1.54 24.18
CA SER A 5 10.92 -2.67 25.12
C SER A 5 11.13 -2.21 26.57
N ILE A 6 11.74 -1.03 26.79
CA ILE A 6 11.95 -0.43 28.12
C ILE A 6 10.62 -0.14 28.83
N ILE A 7 9.56 0.16 28.07
CA ILE A 7 8.22 0.43 28.61
C ILE A 7 7.42 -0.84 28.97
N CYS A 8 8.02 -2.03 28.84
CA CYS A 8 7.37 -3.30 29.18
C CYS A 8 7.93 -3.83 30.50
N HIS A 9 7.09 -3.98 31.51
CA HIS A 9 7.45 -4.62 32.77
C HIS A 9 7.25 -6.13 32.64
N PHE A 10 8.24 -6.92 33.05
CA PHE A 10 8.17 -8.39 32.98
C PHE A 10 8.14 -8.98 34.38
N GLU A 11 7.52 -10.15 34.49
CA GLU A 11 7.51 -10.98 35.68
C GLU A 11 7.79 -12.42 35.24
N TYR A 12 8.71 -13.09 35.94
CA TYR A 12 9.13 -14.44 35.60
C TYR A 12 8.17 -15.46 36.23
N CYS A 13 7.57 -16.32 35.40
CA CYS A 13 6.59 -17.32 35.85
C CYS A 13 7.17 -18.73 35.95
N GLY A 14 8.47 -18.93 35.67
CA GLY A 14 9.09 -20.25 35.59
C GLY A 14 9.09 -20.85 34.17
N ASN A 15 9.96 -21.84 33.93
CA ASN A 15 10.05 -22.60 32.67
C ASN A 15 10.15 -21.71 31.41
N SER A 16 11.03 -20.71 31.43
CA SER A 16 11.24 -19.78 30.31
C SER A 16 9.99 -18.98 29.88
N LYS A 17 9.00 -18.86 30.78
CA LYS A 17 7.77 -18.09 30.58
C LYS A 17 7.76 -16.81 31.40
N PHE A 18 7.20 -15.79 30.79
CA PHE A 18 7.15 -14.43 31.33
C PHE A 18 5.76 -13.86 31.17
N GLN A 19 5.27 -13.20 32.21
CA GLN A 19 4.12 -12.32 32.15
C GLN A 19 4.63 -10.90 31.91
N VAL A 20 4.31 -10.33 30.74
CA VAL A 20 4.79 -9.01 30.35
C VAL A 20 3.63 -8.03 30.30
N ARG A 21 3.69 -6.97 31.11
CA ARG A 21 2.76 -5.86 31.08
C ARG A 21 3.23 -4.84 30.04
N GLY A 22 2.47 -4.71 28.97
CA GLY A 22 2.73 -3.78 27.88
C GLY A 22 1.95 -2.46 28.01
N HIS A 23 1.93 -1.69 26.93
CA HIS A 23 1.22 -0.42 26.87
C HIS A 23 -0.29 -0.59 27.14
N GLY A 24 -0.88 0.36 27.86
CA GLY A 24 -2.30 0.31 28.26
C GLY A 24 -2.62 -0.75 29.30
N HIS A 25 -1.65 -1.12 30.15
CA HIS A 25 -1.77 -2.09 31.24
C HIS A 25 -2.18 -3.52 30.83
N LYS A 26 -2.16 -3.84 29.53
CA LYS A 26 -2.45 -5.18 29.02
C LYS A 26 -1.32 -6.14 29.37
N GLN A 27 -1.70 -7.37 29.71
CA GLN A 27 -0.76 -8.44 30.03
C GLN A 27 -0.61 -9.40 28.85
N TYR A 28 0.62 -9.85 28.61
CA TYR A 28 0.97 -10.77 27.55
C TYR A 28 1.83 -11.88 28.11
N VAL A 29 1.40 -13.12 27.92
CA VAL A 29 2.24 -14.28 28.21
C VAL A 29 3.24 -14.44 27.07
N VAL A 30 4.52 -14.58 27.43
CA VAL A 30 5.65 -14.81 26.52
C VAL A 30 6.31 -16.13 26.92
N ASP A 31 6.58 -16.98 25.94
CA ASP A 31 7.39 -18.19 26.10
C ASP A 31 8.60 -18.05 25.17
N ILE A 32 9.79 -17.93 25.77
CA ILE A 32 11.04 -17.64 25.07
C ILE A 32 11.52 -18.86 24.28
N GLU A 33 11.38 -20.07 24.83
CA GLU A 33 11.82 -21.30 24.20
C GLU A 33 10.98 -21.62 22.96
N LYS A 34 9.65 -21.49 23.10
CA LYS A 34 8.72 -21.69 21.98
C LYS A 34 8.69 -20.51 21.01
N LYS A 35 9.36 -19.39 21.33
CA LYS A 35 9.34 -18.15 20.55
C LYS A 35 7.91 -17.64 20.32
N THR A 36 7.08 -17.68 21.35
CA THR A 36 5.66 -17.28 21.27
C THR A 36 5.35 -16.10 22.19
N CYS A 37 4.41 -15.25 21.77
CA CYS A 37 3.86 -14.19 22.59
C CYS A 37 2.34 -14.09 22.36
N ALA A 38 1.58 -13.79 23.41
CA ALA A 38 0.14 -13.56 23.33
C ALA A 38 -0.25 -12.41 22.37
N CYS A 39 0.67 -11.50 22.02
CA CYS A 39 0.41 -10.48 20.99
C CYS A 39 0.49 -11.02 19.54
N ASN A 40 0.82 -12.31 19.37
CA ASN A 40 0.99 -13.05 18.11
C ASN A 40 2.04 -12.50 17.12
N LYS A 41 2.61 -11.33 17.41
CA LYS A 41 3.57 -10.70 16.51
C LYS A 41 4.79 -11.58 16.28
N TRP A 42 5.35 -12.20 17.33
CA TRP A 42 6.52 -13.07 17.18
C TRP A 42 6.22 -14.26 16.25
N GLN A 43 5.06 -14.90 16.39
CA GLN A 43 4.65 -16.03 15.55
C GLN A 43 4.41 -15.62 14.09
N LEU A 44 3.85 -14.43 13.87
CA LEU A 44 3.54 -13.92 12.54
C LEU A 44 4.79 -13.48 11.78
N ILE A 45 5.62 -12.62 12.40
CA ILE A 45 6.79 -12.04 11.73
C ILE A 45 8.09 -12.80 11.97
N ARG A 46 8.09 -13.82 12.85
CA ARG A 46 9.27 -14.65 13.20
C ARG A 46 10.46 -13.85 13.74
N ILE A 47 10.18 -12.66 14.24
CA ILE A 47 11.10 -11.72 14.90
C ILE A 47 10.52 -11.40 16.28
N PRO A 48 11.33 -11.40 17.35
CA PRO A 48 10.86 -11.06 18.69
C PRO A 48 10.09 -9.73 18.72
N CYS A 49 8.88 -9.77 19.28
CA CYS A 49 8.09 -8.56 19.51
C CYS A 49 8.63 -7.74 20.70
N ILE A 50 8.09 -6.55 20.97
CA ILE A 50 8.56 -5.72 22.10
C ILE A 50 8.48 -6.45 23.46
N HIS A 51 7.46 -7.30 23.65
CA HIS A 51 7.30 -8.11 24.86
C HIS A 51 8.32 -9.24 24.91
N GLY A 52 8.53 -9.92 23.77
CA GLY A 52 9.54 -10.97 23.62
C GLY A 52 10.96 -10.44 23.86
N ILE A 53 11.28 -9.25 23.35
CA ILE A 53 12.55 -8.58 23.58
C ILE A 53 12.75 -8.26 25.06
N SER A 54 11.71 -7.77 25.75
CA SER A 54 11.77 -7.50 27.19
C SER A 54 12.07 -8.78 27.99
N ALA A 55 11.33 -9.86 27.72
CA ALA A 55 11.56 -11.17 28.35
C ALA A 55 12.96 -11.74 28.06
N LEU A 56 13.42 -11.65 26.81
CA LEU A 56 14.77 -12.10 26.40
C LEU A 56 15.88 -11.36 27.14
N MET A 57 15.78 -10.03 27.21
CA MET A 57 16.75 -9.20 27.92
C MET A 57 16.78 -9.53 29.41
N SER A 58 15.61 -9.79 30.02
CA SER A 58 15.54 -10.21 31.43
C SER A 58 16.21 -11.56 31.70
N SER A 59 16.22 -12.45 30.70
CA SER A 59 16.89 -13.76 30.77
C SER A 59 18.37 -13.69 30.39
N ASN A 60 18.93 -12.49 30.20
CA ASN A 60 20.28 -12.27 29.67
C ASN A 60 20.53 -12.97 28.31
N ARG A 61 19.49 -13.04 27.47
CA ARG A 61 19.53 -13.64 26.13
C ARG A 61 19.43 -12.56 25.07
N TYR A 62 20.30 -12.64 24.07
CA TYR A 62 20.36 -11.62 23.05
C TYR A 62 19.24 -11.82 22.00
N PRO A 63 18.38 -10.82 21.72
CA PRO A 63 17.24 -11.03 20.83
C PRO A 63 17.58 -11.42 19.40
N ILE A 64 18.77 -11.06 18.92
CA ILE A 64 19.20 -11.38 17.55
C ILE A 64 19.31 -12.90 17.35
N ASP A 65 19.70 -13.64 18.39
CA ASP A 65 19.84 -15.11 18.33
C ASP A 65 18.49 -15.83 18.21
N PHE A 66 17.41 -15.13 18.54
CA PHE A 66 16.06 -15.65 18.53
C PHE A 66 15.26 -15.28 17.27
N ILE A 67 15.86 -14.50 16.37
CA ILE A 67 15.33 -14.22 15.03
C ILE A 67 15.42 -15.50 14.18
N ASP A 68 14.42 -15.74 13.35
CA ASP A 68 14.40 -16.88 12.43
C ASP A 68 15.55 -16.84 11.41
N ASN A 69 16.09 -18.01 11.08
CA ASN A 69 17.22 -18.15 10.17
C ASN A 69 16.96 -17.55 8.79
N ARG A 70 15.70 -17.46 8.35
CA ARG A 70 15.31 -16.84 7.07
C ARG A 70 15.78 -15.39 6.92
N TYR A 71 15.98 -14.68 8.03
CA TYR A 71 16.48 -13.30 8.03
C TYR A 71 18.01 -13.20 8.06
N LYS A 72 18.74 -14.33 8.09
CA LYS A 72 20.21 -14.33 8.06
C LYS A 72 20.72 -14.16 6.65
N LYS A 73 21.86 -13.48 6.51
CA LYS A 73 22.57 -13.28 5.23
C LYS A 73 22.79 -14.59 4.47
N ALA A 74 23.16 -15.66 5.17
CA ALA A 74 23.37 -16.97 4.55
C ALA A 74 22.10 -17.51 3.86
N SER A 75 20.93 -17.39 4.50
CA SER A 75 19.65 -17.79 3.90
C SER A 75 19.24 -16.89 2.75
N PHE A 76 19.50 -15.58 2.85
CA PHE A 76 19.30 -14.65 1.73
C PHE A 76 20.16 -15.04 0.52
N LEU A 77 21.47 -15.21 0.71
CA LEU A 77 22.36 -15.64 -0.37
C LEU A 77 21.90 -16.97 -0.97
N LYS A 78 21.54 -17.95 -0.13
CA LYS A 78 21.00 -19.25 -0.58
C LYS A 78 19.71 -19.11 -1.41
N ALA A 79 18.84 -18.17 -1.08
CA ALA A 79 17.62 -17.94 -1.87
C ALA A 79 17.92 -17.35 -3.26
N TYR A 80 19.01 -16.59 -3.39
CA TYR A 80 19.44 -15.93 -4.63
C TYR A 80 20.66 -16.59 -5.28
N THR A 81 21.02 -17.83 -4.91
CA THR A 81 22.12 -18.55 -5.59
C THR A 81 21.75 -18.94 -7.02
N LEU A 82 20.44 -19.07 -7.30
CA LEU A 82 19.97 -19.46 -8.61
C LEU A 82 20.04 -18.26 -9.56
N VAL A 83 20.61 -18.51 -10.74
CA VAL A 83 20.67 -17.51 -11.81
C VAL A 83 19.26 -17.35 -12.38
N ILE A 84 18.79 -16.10 -12.43
CA ILE A 84 17.60 -15.76 -13.21
C ILE A 84 18.06 -15.64 -14.66
N TYR A 85 17.77 -16.66 -15.46
CA TYR A 85 18.06 -16.59 -16.89
C TYR A 85 17.21 -15.50 -17.55
N GLY A 86 17.81 -14.83 -18.54
CA GLY A 86 17.08 -13.90 -19.38
C GLY A 86 15.90 -14.60 -20.04
N ILE A 87 14.73 -13.98 -19.96
CA ILE A 87 13.56 -14.42 -20.72
C ILE A 87 13.60 -13.63 -22.03
N ASN A 88 13.37 -14.31 -23.14
CA ASN A 88 13.21 -13.68 -24.44
C ASN A 88 12.10 -12.60 -24.40
N GLY A 89 12.10 -11.65 -25.35
CA GLY A 89 11.01 -10.68 -25.48
C GLY A 89 9.65 -11.36 -25.70
N SER A 90 8.56 -10.65 -25.34
CA SER A 90 7.19 -11.18 -25.43
C SER A 90 6.78 -11.66 -26.83
N SER A 91 7.42 -11.11 -27.88
CA SER A 91 7.24 -11.55 -29.26
C SER A 91 7.69 -13.00 -29.53
N MET A 92 8.62 -13.52 -28.73
CA MET A 92 9.20 -14.86 -28.85
C MET A 92 8.60 -15.87 -27.85
N TRP A 93 7.64 -15.45 -27.02
CA TRP A 93 6.99 -16.37 -26.08
C TRP A 93 6.08 -17.35 -26.82
N LEU A 94 6.03 -18.60 -26.33
CA LEU A 94 5.10 -19.60 -26.85
C LEU A 94 3.67 -19.08 -26.68
N LYS A 95 2.92 -19.04 -27.78
CA LYS A 95 1.51 -18.69 -27.75
C LYS A 95 0.73 -19.88 -27.21
N THR A 96 0.17 -19.74 -26.01
CA THR A 96 -0.70 -20.76 -25.43
C THR A 96 -2.15 -20.54 -25.88
N ASN A 97 -2.90 -21.64 -26.07
CA ASN A 97 -4.35 -21.59 -26.33
C ASN A 97 -5.18 -21.34 -25.06
N ASP A 98 -4.52 -20.96 -23.96
CA ASP A 98 -5.17 -20.68 -22.70
C ASP A 98 -6.03 -19.42 -22.80
N LYS A 99 -7.14 -19.43 -22.06
CA LYS A 99 -7.98 -18.23 -21.95
C LYS A 99 -7.16 -17.12 -21.31
N PRO A 100 -7.20 -15.89 -21.84
CA PRO A 100 -6.54 -14.77 -21.21
C PRO A 100 -7.09 -14.59 -19.79
N LEU A 101 -6.18 -14.37 -18.83
CA LEU A 101 -6.55 -14.04 -17.45
C LEU A 101 -7.50 -12.85 -17.47
N GLN A 102 -8.74 -13.08 -17.06
CA GLN A 102 -9.72 -12.01 -16.95
C GLN A 102 -9.34 -11.15 -15.75
N CYS A 103 -9.29 -9.84 -15.96
CA CYS A 103 -9.20 -8.90 -14.86
C CYS A 103 -10.39 -9.18 -13.92
N PRO A 104 -10.18 -9.29 -12.60
CA PRO A 104 -11.28 -9.33 -11.66
C PRO A 104 -12.23 -8.16 -11.93
N GLU A 105 -13.53 -8.42 -11.89
CA GLU A 105 -14.52 -7.40 -12.14
C GLU A 105 -14.28 -6.19 -11.22
N PHE A 106 -14.05 -5.02 -11.82
CA PHE A 106 -13.81 -3.82 -11.04
C PHE A 106 -15.08 -3.44 -10.29
N LYS A 107 -15.06 -3.60 -8.96
CA LYS A 107 -16.14 -3.15 -8.09
C LYS A 107 -15.76 -1.82 -7.47
N LYS A 108 -16.53 -0.78 -7.77
CA LYS A 108 -16.43 0.50 -7.05
C LYS A 108 -16.79 0.25 -5.59
N GLN A 109 -15.81 0.32 -4.70
CA GLN A 109 -16.07 0.21 -3.27
C GLN A 109 -17.01 1.33 -2.85
N SER A 110 -17.91 1.04 -1.90
CA SER A 110 -18.73 2.06 -1.26
C SER A 110 -17.81 3.16 -0.73
N GLY A 111 -18.01 4.39 -1.22
CA GLY A 111 -17.23 5.53 -0.75
C GLY A 111 -17.39 5.71 0.76
N ARG A 112 -16.44 6.44 1.36
CA ARG A 112 -16.51 6.79 2.78
C ARG A 112 -17.89 7.37 3.11
N PRO A 113 -18.60 6.86 4.14
CA PRO A 113 -19.85 7.44 4.60
C PRO A 113 -19.68 8.93 4.91
N LYS A 114 -20.67 9.74 4.55
CA LYS A 114 -20.67 11.16 4.92
C LYS A 114 -20.70 11.24 6.45
N LYS A 115 -19.76 12.01 7.04
CA LYS A 115 -19.73 12.25 8.49
C LYS A 115 -20.93 13.05 8.98
N ALA A 116 -21.50 13.89 8.12
CA ALA A 116 -22.65 14.72 8.43
C ALA A 116 -23.89 14.22 7.69
N ARG A 117 -25.02 14.21 8.41
CA ARG A 117 -26.35 13.99 7.87
C ARG A 117 -26.70 15.08 6.84
N HIS A 118 -27.53 14.76 5.86
CA HIS A 118 -28.15 15.76 5.01
C HIS A 118 -29.19 16.54 5.84
N LEU A 119 -29.00 17.85 6.00
CA LEU A 119 -29.98 18.69 6.68
C LEU A 119 -31.20 18.89 5.79
N GLN A 120 -32.39 18.91 6.39
CA GLN A 120 -33.63 19.32 5.73
C GLN A 120 -33.61 20.83 5.48
N SER A 121 -34.50 21.33 4.63
CA SER A 121 -34.52 22.75 4.23
C SER A 121 -34.70 23.73 5.40
N ASP A 122 -35.35 23.28 6.46
CA ASP A 122 -35.70 24.01 7.68
C ASP A 122 -34.64 23.88 8.79
N GLU A 123 -33.67 22.96 8.66
CA GLU A 123 -32.68 22.71 9.70
C GLU A 123 -31.42 23.60 9.55
N VAL A 124 -31.06 24.30 10.63
CA VAL A 124 -29.87 25.17 10.70
C VAL A 124 -28.62 24.35 11.04
N ARG A 125 -27.51 24.57 10.30
CA ARG A 125 -26.21 23.93 10.62
C ARG A 125 -25.65 24.49 11.92
N VAL A 126 -25.70 23.71 12.99
CA VAL A 126 -25.03 24.05 14.25
C VAL A 126 -23.53 23.73 14.12
N GLY A 127 -22.67 24.75 14.21
CA GLY A 127 -21.21 24.56 14.40
C GLY A 127 -20.29 24.65 13.16
N GLY A 128 -20.69 25.31 12.08
CA GLY A 128 -19.80 25.57 10.94
C GLY A 128 -19.90 27.02 10.50
N THR A 129 -18.75 27.68 10.31
CA THR A 129 -18.61 29.09 9.92
C THR A 129 -19.67 29.53 8.90
N THR A 130 -20.23 30.73 9.14
CA THR A 130 -21.20 31.44 8.31
C THR A 130 -20.66 31.66 6.90
N LYS A 131 -20.61 30.61 6.08
CA LYS A 131 -20.47 30.75 4.64
C LYS A 131 -21.81 31.25 4.15
N LEU A 132 -21.92 32.56 4.02
CA LEU A 132 -23.01 33.23 3.32
C LEU A 132 -23.23 32.48 2.01
N ARG A 133 -24.47 32.05 1.76
CA ARG A 133 -24.84 31.60 0.42
C ARG A 133 -24.51 32.74 -0.54
N ARG A 134 -23.94 32.42 -1.70
CA ARG A 134 -23.67 33.39 -2.77
C ARG A 134 -24.99 33.81 -3.42
N ASN A 135 -25.81 34.51 -2.65
CA ASN A 135 -27.03 35.12 -3.13
C ASN A 135 -26.64 36.44 -3.80
N TYR A 136 -27.25 36.77 -4.94
CA TYR A 136 -27.08 38.04 -5.69
C TYR A 136 -25.81 38.23 -6.55
N ILE A 137 -25.08 37.16 -6.91
CA ILE A 137 -24.04 37.25 -7.97
C ILE A 137 -24.56 36.56 -9.22
N SER A 138 -25.00 37.34 -10.21
CA SER A 138 -25.33 36.84 -11.54
C SER A 138 -24.07 36.24 -12.18
N VAL A 139 -24.07 34.94 -12.43
CA VAL A 139 -22.92 34.27 -13.04
C VAL A 139 -22.94 34.54 -14.55
N ARG A 140 -21.92 35.24 -15.05
CA ARG A 140 -21.77 35.50 -16.49
C ARG A 140 -20.93 34.39 -17.13
N CYS A 141 -21.47 33.74 -18.14
CA CYS A 141 -20.77 32.69 -18.88
C CYS A 141 -19.60 33.29 -19.68
N SER A 142 -18.38 32.79 -19.48
CA SER A 142 -17.22 33.26 -20.24
C SER A 142 -17.24 32.89 -21.73
N LYS A 143 -18.06 31.90 -22.14
CA LYS A 143 -18.21 31.46 -23.53
C LYS A 143 -19.25 32.28 -24.31
N CYS A 144 -20.47 32.38 -23.82
CA CYS A 144 -21.57 33.06 -24.53
C CYS A 144 -21.88 34.46 -23.99
N ARG A 145 -21.19 34.89 -22.92
CA ARG A 145 -21.36 36.19 -22.24
C ARG A 145 -22.76 36.48 -21.70
N GLN A 146 -23.66 35.50 -21.68
CA GLN A 146 -24.99 35.57 -21.08
C GLN A 146 -24.93 35.32 -19.56
N GLN A 147 -25.94 35.80 -18.85
CA GLN A 147 -26.05 35.67 -17.39
C GLN A 147 -26.70 34.32 -16.99
N ASP A 148 -26.78 34.05 -15.70
CA ASP A 148 -27.43 32.88 -15.07
C ASP A 148 -26.79 31.50 -15.26
N HIS A 149 -25.66 31.39 -15.95
CA HIS A 149 -24.93 30.13 -16.08
C HIS A 149 -23.42 30.33 -16.29
N ASN A 150 -22.63 29.29 -16.04
CA ASN A 150 -21.17 29.32 -16.25
C ASN A 150 -20.78 28.54 -17.53
N LYS A 151 -19.48 28.54 -17.86
CA LYS A 151 -18.95 27.83 -19.04
C LYS A 151 -19.26 26.32 -19.02
N THR A 152 -19.36 25.70 -17.84
CA THR A 152 -19.58 24.25 -17.71
C THR A 152 -21.03 23.85 -17.94
N THR A 153 -22.00 24.73 -17.63
CA THR A 153 -23.44 24.50 -17.87
C THR A 153 -23.99 25.26 -19.08
N CYS A 154 -23.12 25.81 -19.93
CA CYS A 154 -23.53 26.56 -21.13
C CYS A 154 -24.00 25.61 -22.24
N ASP A 155 -25.16 25.86 -22.82
CA ASP A 155 -25.70 25.03 -23.92
C ASP A 155 -24.88 25.14 -25.21
N LYS A 156 -24.06 26.18 -25.35
CA LYS A 156 -23.07 26.35 -26.43
C LYS A 156 -21.72 25.67 -26.12
N ARG A 157 -21.69 24.75 -25.16
CA ARG A 157 -20.52 23.91 -24.92
C ARG A 157 -20.36 22.95 -26.10
N ALA A 158 -19.18 22.94 -26.71
CA ALA A 158 -18.80 21.84 -27.58
C ALA A 158 -18.81 20.57 -26.72
N ALA A 159 -19.39 19.49 -27.22
CA ALA A 159 -19.36 18.19 -26.56
C ALA A 159 -17.90 17.83 -26.20
N PRO A 160 -17.65 17.11 -25.08
CA PRO A 160 -16.33 16.57 -24.85
C PRO A 160 -15.96 15.70 -26.05
N GLU A 161 -14.87 16.04 -26.73
CA GLU A 161 -14.24 15.13 -27.69
C GLU A 161 -14.02 13.81 -26.96
N SER A 162 -14.62 12.74 -27.47
CA SER A 162 -14.29 11.39 -27.06
C SER A 162 -12.78 11.23 -27.20
N ILE A 163 -12.11 10.92 -26.10
CA ILE A 163 -10.72 10.43 -26.15
C ILE A 163 -10.78 9.07 -26.84
N GLY A 164 -10.74 9.10 -28.16
CA GLY A 164 -10.59 7.96 -29.04
C GLY A 164 -9.10 7.64 -29.18
N GLY A 165 -8.74 6.45 -28.73
CA GLY A 165 -7.80 5.53 -29.38
C GLY A 165 -6.45 6.07 -29.89
N ASN A 166 -5.40 5.49 -29.30
CA ASN A 166 -4.18 5.01 -29.97
C ASN A 166 -3.08 6.08 -30.24
N ALA A 167 -2.26 6.35 -29.22
CA ALA A 167 -0.90 6.81 -29.49
C ALA A 167 -0.04 5.60 -29.92
N ALA A 168 0.01 5.36 -31.22
CA ALA A 168 1.02 4.51 -31.83
C ALA A 168 2.39 5.18 -31.63
N TRP A 169 3.25 4.55 -30.81
CA TRP A 169 4.66 4.90 -30.76
C TRP A 169 5.31 4.43 -32.07
N THR A 170 5.57 5.36 -32.98
CA THR A 170 6.46 5.11 -34.12
C THR A 170 7.90 5.25 -33.64
N GLU A 171 8.57 4.12 -33.37
CA GLU A 171 10.03 4.12 -33.26
C GLU A 171 10.62 4.15 -34.67
N SER A 172 11.24 5.27 -35.00
CA SER A 172 12.10 5.42 -36.17
C SER A 172 13.37 4.60 -35.96
N VAL A 173 13.40 3.37 -36.47
CA VAL A 173 14.65 2.60 -36.56
C VAL A 173 15.50 3.15 -37.69
N GLY A 174 16.56 3.87 -37.33
CA GLY A 174 17.64 4.22 -38.24
C GLY A 174 18.41 2.97 -38.65
N SER A 175 18.54 2.76 -39.96
CA SER A 175 19.39 1.72 -40.55
C SER A 175 20.86 1.97 -40.23
N TYR A 176 21.51 1.03 -39.54
CA TYR A 176 22.96 0.89 -39.61
C TYR A 176 23.29 -0.30 -40.53
N ALA A 177 23.92 0.00 -41.66
CA ALA A 177 24.51 -1.00 -42.53
C ALA A 177 25.83 -1.46 -41.92
N ALA A 178 25.90 -2.71 -41.48
CA ALA A 178 27.17 -3.37 -41.17
C ALA A 178 27.50 -4.29 -42.35
N GLY A 179 28.43 -3.85 -43.20
CA GLY A 179 29.02 -4.68 -44.23
C GLY A 179 29.84 -5.80 -43.61
N ILE A 180 29.58 -7.02 -44.06
CA ILE A 180 30.37 -8.21 -43.77
C ILE A 180 31.28 -8.42 -44.98
N GLU A 181 32.55 -8.04 -44.86
CA GLU A 181 33.59 -8.48 -45.80
C GLU A 181 34.02 -9.90 -45.41
N THR A 182 33.88 -10.80 -46.38
CA THR A 182 34.34 -12.19 -46.33
C THR A 182 35.63 -12.26 -47.14
N THR A 183 36.75 -12.62 -46.52
CA THR A 183 37.96 -12.99 -47.28
C THR A 183 38.70 -14.13 -46.58
N GLN A 184 38.84 -15.22 -47.36
CA GLN A 184 39.76 -16.38 -47.34
C GLN A 184 40.17 -17.04 -46.01
#